data_AF-A0A2K0TI36-F1
#
_entry.id   AF-A0A2K0TI36-F1
#
_cell.length_a   1.000
_cell.length_b   1.000
_cell.length_c   1.000
_cell.angle_alpha   90.00
_cell.angle_beta   90.00
_cell.angle_gamma   90.00
#
_symmetry.space_group_name_H-M   'P 1'
#
loop_
_entity.id
_entity.type
_entity.pdbx_description
1 polymer ?
#
loop_
_entity_poly.entity_id
_entity_poly.type
_entity_poly.pdbx_seq_one_letter_code
_entity_poly.pdbx_strand_id
1 'polypeptide(L)'
;MQHRQLLDLADFSALLSAQYIASSTGPAENDFARWATVNAVTALALRFKAAPGSEGDLSSIPLAFYHNATAVIHHLILQEPSLLSIQALLAMAMFVEDTPEPAAFIMLATNASRQLELLESRMPDDFKSNGANLKSKQHQRACEISSTFDNKIGLLLSSDASQVTGSIL
;
A
#
# COMPACT_ATOMS: atom_id res chain seq x y z
N MET A 1 -14.22 -5.82 -3.52
CA MET A 1 -13.16 -5.44 -2.57
C MET A 1 -13.29 -6.20 -1.26
N GLN A 2 -12.26 -6.95 -0.86
CA GLN A 2 -12.17 -7.57 0.47
C GLN A 2 -11.77 -6.50 1.50
N HIS A 3 -12.36 -6.53 2.70
CA HIS A 3 -12.02 -5.60 3.77
C HIS A 3 -10.66 -5.98 4.39
N ARG A 4 -9.58 -5.37 3.87
CA ARG A 4 -8.21 -5.58 4.38
C ARG A 4 -7.83 -4.43 5.30
N GLN A 5 -7.62 -4.72 6.58
CA GLN A 5 -7.24 -3.72 7.56
C GLN A 5 -5.70 -3.57 7.58
N LEU A 6 -5.21 -2.43 7.11
CA LEU A 6 -3.77 -2.13 7.10
C LEU A 6 -3.29 -1.51 8.43
N LEU A 7 -4.05 -0.54 8.95
CA LEU A 7 -3.74 0.23 10.16
C LEU A 7 -4.97 0.27 11.08
N ASP A 8 -4.76 0.39 12.39
CA ASP A 8 -5.84 0.72 13.31
C ASP A 8 -6.15 2.23 13.22
N LEU A 9 -7.38 2.61 13.59
CA LEU A 9 -7.80 4.02 13.56
C LEU A 9 -6.91 4.91 14.45
N ALA A 10 -6.47 4.40 15.61
CA ALA A 10 -5.60 5.12 16.51
C ALA A 10 -4.23 5.42 15.86
N ASP A 11 -3.63 4.42 15.20
CA ASP A 11 -2.35 4.57 14.51
C ASP A 11 -2.45 5.56 13.35
N PHE A 12 -3.51 5.44 12.54
CA PHE A 12 -3.76 6.40 11.46
C PHE A 12 -3.99 7.82 11.97
N SER A 13 -4.77 7.99 13.04
CA SER A 13 -5.05 9.31 13.63
C SER A 13 -3.78 9.97 14.18
N ALA A 14 -2.86 9.18 14.75
CA ALA A 14 -1.56 9.66 15.19
C ALA A 14 -0.69 10.13 14.02
N LEU A 15 -0.62 9.35 12.92
CA LEU A 15 0.10 9.73 11.70
C LEU A 15 -0.49 11.01 11.08
N LEU A 16 -1.81 11.10 10.99
CA LEU A 16 -2.51 12.27 10.46
C LEU A 16 -2.24 13.52 11.29
N SER A 17 -2.31 13.41 12.62
CA SER A 17 -2.04 14.52 13.53
C SER A 17 -0.58 14.98 13.43
N ALA A 18 0.37 14.04 13.42
CA ALA A 18 1.78 14.35 13.23
C ALA A 18 2.05 15.03 11.88
N GLN A 19 1.36 14.59 10.82
CA GLN A 19 1.46 15.23 9.51
C GLN A 19 0.92 16.66 9.54
N TYR A 20 -0.25 16.90 10.13
CA TYR A 20 -0.80 18.26 10.24
C TYR A 20 0.09 19.22 11.04
N ILE A 21 0.74 18.73 12.09
CA ILE A 21 1.70 19.52 12.90
C ILE A 21 2.93 19.87 12.06
N ALA A 22 3.42 18.93 11.25
CA ALA A 22 4.66 19.10 10.50
C ALA A 22 4.48 19.86 9.17
N SER A 23 3.46 19.51 8.38
CA SER A 23 3.09 20.18 7.12
C SER A 23 1.74 19.70 6.60
N SER A 24 0.84 20.61 6.24
CA SER A 24 -0.47 20.27 5.66
C SER A 24 -0.46 20.18 4.12
N THR A 25 0.59 20.64 3.45
CA THR A 25 0.62 20.79 1.99
C THR A 25 1.65 19.90 1.28
N GLY A 26 2.47 19.16 2.02
CA GLY A 26 3.50 18.30 1.43
C GLY A 26 4.22 17.44 2.46
N PRO A 27 5.16 16.59 2.03
CA PRO A 27 6.00 15.84 2.95
C PRO A 27 6.81 16.81 3.82
N ALA A 28 6.75 16.63 5.13
CA ALA A 28 7.65 17.33 6.05
C ALA A 28 9.06 16.74 5.90
N GLU A 29 10.10 17.55 6.11
CA GLU A 29 11.53 17.25 5.89
C GLU A 29 11.90 15.75 5.93
N ASN A 30 11.92 15.12 4.75
CA ASN A 30 12.27 13.72 4.49
C ASN A 30 11.33 12.62 5.04
N ASP A 31 10.18 12.97 5.61
CA ASP A 31 9.18 11.99 6.07
C ASP A 31 8.16 11.65 4.98
N PHE A 32 8.68 11.09 3.89
CA PHE A 32 7.89 10.69 2.72
C PHE A 32 6.95 9.53 3.02
N ALA A 33 7.34 8.63 3.92
CA ALA A 33 6.53 7.48 4.31
C ALA A 33 5.25 7.93 5.02
N ARG A 34 5.32 8.83 6.01
CA ARG A 34 4.12 9.37 6.67
C ARG A 34 3.21 10.10 5.68
N TRP A 35 3.77 10.96 4.84
CA TRP A 35 3.00 11.67 3.81
C TRP A 35 2.25 10.69 2.90
N ALA A 36 2.95 9.69 2.37
CA ALA A 36 2.37 8.71 1.47
C ALA A 36 1.30 7.85 2.16
N THR A 37 1.56 7.37 3.38
CA THR A 37 0.60 6.57 4.14
C THR A 37 -0.67 7.36 4.43
N VAL A 38 -0.54 8.60 4.92
CA VAL A 38 -1.70 9.44 5.24
C VAL A 38 -2.56 9.67 3.99
N ASN A 39 -1.94 10.02 2.87
CA ASN A 39 -2.65 10.27 1.62
C ASN A 39 -3.28 8.98 1.04
N ALA A 40 -2.55 7.87 0.97
CA ALA A 40 -3.07 6.61 0.40
C ALA A 40 -4.21 6.02 1.23
N VAL A 41 -4.11 6.05 2.56
CA VAL A 41 -5.18 5.55 3.46
C VAL A 41 -6.40 6.47 3.42
N THR A 42 -6.20 7.79 3.30
CA THR A 42 -7.32 8.74 3.11
C THR A 42 -8.03 8.49 1.78
N ALA A 43 -7.27 8.26 0.70
CA ALA A 43 -7.82 7.89 -0.61
C ALA A 43 -8.69 6.62 -0.53
N LEU A 44 -8.19 5.57 0.13
CA LEU A 44 -8.94 4.34 0.38
C LEU A 44 -10.22 4.59 1.19
N ALA A 45 -10.10 5.29 2.31
CA ALA A 45 -11.24 5.57 3.19
C ALA A 45 -12.35 6.35 2.45
N LEU A 46 -11.98 7.34 1.64
CA LEU A 46 -12.93 8.10 0.82
C LEU A 46 -13.56 7.22 -0.27
N ARG A 47 -12.78 6.36 -0.92
CA ARG A 47 -13.29 5.42 -1.93
C ARG A 47 -14.27 4.41 -1.31
N PHE A 48 -14.01 3.89 -0.11
CA PHE A 48 -14.91 2.99 0.60
C PHE A 48 -16.19 3.66 1.11
N LYS A 49 -16.13 4.97 1.37
CA LYS A 49 -17.28 5.75 1.85
C LYS A 49 -18.17 6.26 0.71
N ALA A 50 -17.69 6.25 -0.53
CA ALA A 50 -18.50 6.61 -1.69
C ALA A 50 -19.70 5.66 -1.81
N ALA A 51 -20.90 6.23 -1.99
CA ALA A 51 -22.10 5.42 -2.20
C ALA A 51 -21.99 4.63 -3.52
N PRO A 52 -22.49 3.38 -3.58
CA PRO A 52 -22.52 2.62 -4.83
C PRO A 52 -23.21 3.42 -5.94
N GLY A 53 -22.55 3.61 -7.08
CA GLY A 53 -23.05 4.41 -8.20
C GLY A 53 -22.67 5.90 -8.16
N SER A 54 -22.01 6.37 -7.10
CA SER A 54 -21.46 7.74 -6.99
C SER A 54 -19.96 7.79 -7.30
N GLU A 55 -19.37 6.70 -7.78
CA GLU A 55 -17.92 6.60 -8.02
C GLU A 55 -17.44 7.62 -9.05
N GLY A 56 -18.30 7.98 -10.03
CA GLY A 56 -18.01 9.01 -11.03
C GLY A 56 -17.99 10.44 -10.45
N ASP A 57 -18.95 10.76 -9.56
CA ASP A 57 -19.14 12.11 -9.01
C ASP A 57 -18.17 12.45 -7.88
N LEU A 58 -17.72 11.44 -7.11
CA LEU A 58 -16.71 11.58 -6.06
C LEU A 58 -15.29 11.28 -6.55
N SER A 59 -15.10 11.02 -7.85
CA SER A 59 -13.85 10.49 -8.42
C SER A 59 -12.61 11.36 -8.17
N SER A 60 -12.76 12.69 -8.07
CA SER A 60 -11.62 13.61 -8.06
C SER A 60 -10.89 13.69 -6.71
N ILE A 61 -11.60 13.61 -5.58
CA ILE A 61 -10.99 13.81 -4.25
C ILE A 61 -10.13 12.60 -3.82
N PRO A 62 -10.64 11.35 -3.82
CA PRO A 62 -9.81 10.17 -3.51
C PRO A 62 -8.61 10.07 -4.46
N LEU A 63 -8.81 10.41 -5.73
CA LEU A 63 -7.74 10.39 -6.73
C LEU A 63 -6.66 11.45 -6.45
N ALA A 64 -7.04 12.66 -6.00
CA ALA A 64 -6.08 13.68 -5.60
C ALA A 64 -5.19 13.22 -4.42
N PHE A 65 -5.79 12.58 -3.41
CA PHE A 65 -5.02 11.97 -2.33
C PHE A 65 -4.12 10.84 -2.83
N TYR A 66 -4.62 9.97 -3.74
CA TYR A 66 -3.78 8.94 -4.34
C TYR A 66 -2.59 9.53 -5.10
N HIS A 67 -2.79 10.59 -5.90
CA HIS A 67 -1.72 11.29 -6.62
C HIS A 67 -0.68 11.91 -5.68
N ASN A 68 -1.11 12.48 -4.55
CA ASN A 68 -0.19 12.99 -3.54
C ASN A 68 0.71 11.88 -2.97
N ALA A 69 0.16 10.67 -2.77
CA ALA A 69 0.93 9.52 -2.30
C ALA A 69 1.91 9.02 -3.36
N THR A 70 1.48 8.89 -4.62
CA THR A 70 2.33 8.41 -5.71
C THR A 70 3.41 9.41 -6.12
N ALA A 71 3.21 10.71 -5.90
CA ALA A 71 4.23 11.74 -6.15
C ALA A 71 5.56 11.48 -5.42
N VAL A 72 5.52 10.78 -4.28
CA VAL A 72 6.71 10.45 -3.48
C VAL A 72 7.10 8.97 -3.55
N ILE A 73 6.51 8.19 -4.45
CA ILE A 73 6.75 6.73 -4.55
C ILE A 73 8.22 6.36 -4.71
N HIS A 74 8.98 7.16 -5.46
CA HIS A 74 10.40 6.96 -5.68
C HIS A 74 11.21 7.05 -4.38
N HIS A 75 10.83 7.94 -3.45
CA HIS A 75 11.43 7.98 -2.12
C HIS A 75 11.10 6.74 -1.31
N LEU A 76 9.90 6.17 -1.46
CA LEU A 76 9.55 4.92 -0.77
C LEU A 76 10.36 3.74 -1.30
N ILE A 77 10.57 3.66 -2.62
CA ILE A 77 11.24 2.53 -3.28
C ILE A 77 12.77 2.58 -3.11
N LEU A 78 13.37 3.76 -3.19
CA LEU A 78 14.82 3.92 -3.25
C LEU A 78 15.48 4.09 -1.86
N GLN A 79 14.72 4.41 -0.82
CA GLN A 79 15.23 4.58 0.55
C GLN A 79 15.26 3.26 1.31
N GLU A 80 15.82 3.30 2.53
CA GLU A 80 15.80 2.16 3.42
C GLU A 80 14.35 1.69 3.70
N PRO A 81 14.04 0.39 3.55
CA PRO A 81 12.71 -0.13 3.82
C PRO A 81 12.28 0.14 5.25
N SER A 82 11.06 0.63 5.42
CA SER A 82 10.41 0.78 6.71
C SER A 82 9.03 0.14 6.64
N LEU A 83 8.48 -0.28 7.79
CA LEU A 83 7.11 -0.80 7.81
C LEU A 83 6.11 0.23 7.27
N LEU A 84 6.34 1.52 7.53
CA LEU A 84 5.46 2.60 7.07
C LEU A 84 5.53 2.80 5.55
N SER A 85 6.72 2.69 4.93
CA SER A 85 6.86 2.76 3.46
C SER A 85 6.20 1.55 2.79
N ILE A 86 6.34 0.35 3.35
CA ILE A 86 5.67 -0.87 2.88
C ILE A 86 4.16 -0.70 2.97
N GLN A 87 3.64 -0.23 4.11
CA GLN A 87 2.22 0.04 4.29
C GLN A 87 1.70 1.06 3.27
N ALA A 88 2.45 2.14 2.98
CA ALA A 88 2.06 3.10 1.96
C ALA A 88 1.95 2.45 0.57
N LEU A 89 2.92 1.60 0.18
CA LEU A 89 2.89 0.86 -1.09
C LEU A 89 1.70 -0.10 -1.15
N LEU A 90 1.43 -0.85 -0.08
CA LEU A 90 0.27 -1.74 0.01
C LEU A 90 -1.05 -0.97 -0.08
N ALA A 91 -1.17 0.18 0.59
CA ALA A 91 -2.37 1.03 0.51
C ALA A 91 -2.59 1.57 -0.92
N MET A 92 -1.53 2.01 -1.59
CA MET A 92 -1.60 2.42 -2.99
C MET A 92 -2.00 1.26 -3.90
N ALA A 93 -1.44 0.05 -3.69
CA ALA A 93 -1.81 -1.15 -4.44
C ALA A 93 -3.28 -1.50 -4.23
N MET A 94 -3.80 -1.47 -2.99
CA MET A 94 -5.23 -1.66 -2.71
C MET A 94 -6.10 -0.66 -3.47
N PHE A 95 -5.65 0.59 -3.59
CA PHE A 95 -6.40 1.62 -4.31
C PHE A 95 -6.52 1.27 -5.79
N VAL A 96 -5.45 0.81 -6.44
CA VAL A 96 -5.49 0.49 -7.89
C VAL A 96 -5.89 -0.96 -8.21
N GLU A 97 -6.08 -1.81 -7.19
CA GLU A 97 -6.30 -3.26 -7.34
C GLU A 97 -7.49 -3.62 -8.25
N ASP A 98 -8.56 -2.83 -8.21
CA ASP A 98 -9.78 -3.04 -9.00
C ASP A 98 -9.91 -1.99 -10.13
N THR A 99 -8.79 -1.41 -10.56
CA THR A 99 -8.74 -0.52 -11.72
C THR A 99 -8.32 -1.28 -12.98
N PRO A 100 -8.63 -0.78 -14.20
CA PRO A 100 -8.17 -1.39 -15.45
C PRO A 100 -6.65 -1.34 -15.70
N GLU A 101 -5.85 -0.87 -14.73
CA GLU A 101 -4.40 -0.69 -14.85
C GLU A 101 -3.62 -1.76 -14.05
N PRO A 102 -3.51 -3.00 -14.55
CA PRO A 102 -2.85 -4.09 -13.82
C PRO A 102 -1.35 -3.82 -13.57
N ALA A 103 -0.70 -3.06 -14.45
CA ALA A 103 0.72 -2.73 -14.32
C ALA A 103 1.03 -1.91 -13.06
N ALA A 104 0.17 -0.95 -12.71
CA ALA A 104 0.34 -0.14 -11.50
C ALA A 104 0.20 -0.99 -10.24
N PHE A 105 -0.83 -1.86 -10.20
CA PHE A 105 -1.03 -2.82 -9.11
C PHE A 105 0.18 -3.75 -8.93
N ILE A 106 0.64 -4.39 -10.01
CA ILE A 106 1.80 -5.30 -9.99
C ILE A 106 3.04 -4.58 -9.48
N MET A 107 3.37 -3.41 -10.03
CA MET A 107 4.54 -2.63 -9.63
C MET A 107 4.51 -2.30 -8.13
N LEU A 108 3.40 -1.78 -7.62
CA LEU A 108 3.27 -1.39 -6.21
C LEU A 108 3.38 -2.59 -5.28
N ALA A 109 2.65 -3.66 -5.58
CA ALA A 109 2.63 -4.87 -4.76
C ALA A 109 3.99 -5.59 -4.77
N THR A 110 4.64 -5.77 -5.92
CA THR A 110 5.98 -6.39 -5.99
C THR A 110 7.04 -5.56 -5.24
N ASN A 111 6.99 -4.22 -5.33
CA ASN A 111 7.88 -3.37 -4.53
C ASN A 111 7.61 -3.50 -3.03
N ALA A 112 6.35 -3.60 -2.61
CA ALA A 112 6.00 -3.81 -1.21
C ALA A 112 6.53 -5.17 -0.69
N SER A 113 6.27 -6.26 -1.43
CA SER A 113 6.77 -7.61 -1.10
C SER A 113 8.29 -7.60 -0.99
N ARG A 114 8.99 -7.00 -1.96
CA ARG A 114 10.45 -6.94 -1.95
C ARG A 114 11.00 -6.13 -0.76
N GLN A 115 10.38 -5.01 -0.43
CA GLN A 115 10.80 -4.22 0.74
C GLN A 115 10.54 -4.94 2.06
N LEU A 116 9.46 -5.71 2.14
CA LEU A 116 9.15 -6.53 3.31
C LEU A 116 10.22 -7.61 3.52
N GLU A 117 10.61 -8.34 2.48
CA GLU A 117 11.72 -9.30 2.54
C GLU A 117 13.03 -8.65 3.03
N LEU A 118 13.37 -7.46 2.51
CA LEU A 118 14.58 -6.73 2.90
C LEU A 118 14.52 -6.21 4.35
N LEU A 119 13.33 -5.86 4.84
CA LEU A 119 13.12 -5.47 6.23
C LEU A 119 13.27 -6.68 7.16
N GLU A 120 12.67 -7.81 6.81
CA GLU A 120 12.73 -9.06 7.56
C GLU A 120 14.15 -9.65 7.60
N SER A 121 14.91 -9.56 6.51
CA SER A 121 16.30 -10.05 6.46
C SER A 121 17.24 -9.30 7.41
N ARG A 122 16.85 -8.11 7.87
CA ARG A 122 17.62 -7.28 8.82
C ARG A 122 17.19 -7.49 10.27
N MET A 123 16.08 -8.19 10.52
CA MET A 123 15.64 -8.46 11.88
C MET A 123 16.55 -9.53 12.52
N PRO A 124 17.05 -9.31 13.74
CA PRO A 124 17.85 -10.30 14.45
C PRO A 124 17.06 -11.62 14.61
N ASP A 125 17.73 -12.76 14.54
CA ASP A 125 17.05 -14.07 14.57
C ASP A 125 16.24 -14.31 15.86
N ASP A 126 16.58 -13.64 16.97
CA ASP A 126 15.83 -13.65 18.23
C ASP A 126 14.45 -12.95 18.14
N PHE A 127 14.23 -12.07 17.14
CA PHE A 127 12.93 -11.43 16.88
C PHE A 127 11.95 -12.35 16.16
N LYS A 128 12.43 -13.38 15.47
CA LYS A 128 11.57 -14.36 14.78
C LYS A 128 10.95 -15.37 15.76
N SER A 129 11.58 -15.58 16.93
CA SER A 129 11.18 -16.59 17.91
C SER A 129 10.27 -16.07 19.03
N ASN A 130 10.38 -14.78 19.39
CA ASN A 130 9.57 -14.16 20.45
C ASN A 130 8.66 -13.06 19.89
N GLY A 131 7.45 -13.46 19.49
CA GLY A 131 6.38 -12.54 19.13
C GLY A 131 5.98 -11.65 20.30
N ALA A 132 6.57 -10.45 20.39
CA ALA A 132 6.13 -9.44 21.34
C ALA A 132 6.12 -8.03 20.72
N ASN A 133 4.92 -7.46 20.81
CA ASN A 133 4.61 -6.02 20.91
C ASN A 133 4.38 -5.24 19.59
N LEU A 134 3.11 -4.88 19.35
CA LEU A 134 2.48 -3.93 18.39
C LEU A 134 3.06 -3.79 16.97
N LYS A 135 4.37 -3.57 16.82
CA LYS A 135 5.10 -3.74 15.56
C LYS A 135 4.83 -5.12 14.95
N SER A 136 4.62 -6.17 15.77
CA SER A 136 4.27 -7.51 15.29
C SER A 136 2.91 -7.60 14.60
N LYS A 137 1.87 -6.89 15.08
CA LYS A 137 0.52 -6.96 14.48
C LYS A 137 0.43 -6.23 13.16
N GLN A 138 0.97 -5.01 13.10
CA GLN A 138 1.00 -4.25 11.85
C GLN A 138 1.90 -4.92 10.80
N HIS A 139 3.03 -5.48 11.23
CA HIS A 139 3.90 -6.26 10.36
C HIS A 139 3.18 -7.51 9.84
N GLN A 140 2.54 -8.29 10.72
CA GLN A 140 1.75 -9.45 10.32
C GLN A 140 0.66 -9.10 9.29
N ARG A 141 -0.09 -8.01 9.51
CA ARG A 141 -1.09 -7.53 8.54
C ARG A 141 -0.45 -7.19 7.20
N ALA A 142 0.71 -6.51 7.21
CA ALA A 142 1.44 -6.21 5.99
C ALA A 142 1.86 -7.50 5.26
N CYS A 143 2.39 -8.51 5.95
CA CYS A 143 2.72 -9.82 5.38
C CYS A 143 1.49 -10.49 4.74
N GLU A 144 0.37 -10.57 5.47
CA GLU A 144 -0.87 -11.21 4.99
C GLU A 144 -1.40 -10.54 3.72
N ILE A 145 -1.38 -9.20 3.67
CA ILE A 145 -1.78 -8.44 2.49
C ILE A 145 -0.80 -8.66 1.34
N SER A 146 0.51 -8.63 1.60
CA SER A 146 1.55 -8.85 0.60
C SER A 146 1.39 -10.23 -0.07
N SER A 147 1.26 -11.29 0.72
CA SER A 147 1.04 -12.65 0.21
C SER A 147 -0.26 -12.78 -0.58
N THR A 148 -1.31 -12.08 -0.17
CA THR A 148 -2.57 -12.03 -0.93
C THR A 148 -2.36 -11.40 -2.31
N PHE A 149 -1.57 -10.32 -2.38
CA PHE A 149 -1.24 -9.67 -3.64
C PHE A 149 -0.33 -10.51 -4.52
N ASP A 150 0.69 -11.16 -3.96
CA ASP A 150 1.57 -12.07 -4.70
C ASP A 150 0.77 -13.20 -5.37
N ASN A 151 -0.18 -13.80 -4.64
CA ASN A 151 -1.10 -14.80 -5.20
C ASN A 151 -1.95 -14.23 -6.34
N LYS A 152 -2.50 -13.02 -6.17
CA LYS A 152 -3.28 -12.35 -7.23
C LYS A 152 -2.44 -12.06 -8.47
N ILE A 153 -1.20 -11.59 -8.29
CA ILE A 153 -0.26 -11.35 -9.39
C ILE A 153 0.04 -12.66 -10.13
N GLY A 154 0.29 -13.76 -9.42
CA GLY A 154 0.53 -15.07 -10.03
C GLY A 154 -0.64 -15.53 -10.91
N LEU A 155 -1.88 -15.27 -10.50
CA LEU A 155 -3.07 -15.57 -11.29
C LEU A 155 -3.18 -14.68 -12.54
N LEU A 156 -2.92 -13.37 -12.41
CA LEU A 156 -2.96 -12.42 -13.54
C LEU A 156 -1.95 -12.80 -14.62
N LEU A 157 -0.70 -13.08 -14.23
CA LEU A 157 0.37 -13.45 -15.17
C LEU A 157 0.12 -14.81 -15.84
N SER A 158 -0.52 -15.74 -15.13
CA SER A 158 -0.87 -17.06 -15.68
C SER A 158 -2.04 -16.98 -16.68
N SER A 159 -2.99 -16.07 -16.46
CA SER A 159 -4.09 -15.79 -17.38
C SER A 159 -3.59 -15.19 -18.70
N ASP A 160 -2.69 -14.20 -18.62
CA ASP A 160 -2.10 -13.57 -19.81
C ASP A 160 -1.30 -14.59 -20.65
N ALA A 161 -0.51 -15.46 -20.00
CA ALA A 161 0.22 -16.52 -20.69
C ALA A 161 -0.69 -17.50 -21.43
N SER A 162 -1.90 -17.77 -20.91
CA SER A 162 -2.88 -18.67 -21.53
C SER A 162 -3.60 -18.03 -22.73
N GLN A 163 -3.76 -16.70 -22.74
CA GLN A 163 -4.33 -15.99 -23.90
C GLN A 163 -3.33 -15.92 -25.07
N VAL A 164 -2.04 -15.73 -24.76
CA VAL A 164 -0.99 -15.68 -25.78
C VAL A 164 -0.83 -17.03 -26.49
N THR A 165 -0.95 -18.16 -25.78
CA THR A 165 -0.88 -19.49 -26.39
C THR A 165 -2.12 -19.88 -27.19
N GLY A 166 -3.30 -19.36 -26.82
CA GLY A 166 -4.56 -19.60 -27.52
C GLY A 166 -4.72 -18.83 -28.84
N SER A 167 -4.00 -17.73 -29.06
CA SER A 167 -4.02 -16.96 -30.32
C SER A 167 -3.03 -17.45 -31.38
N ILE A 168 -2.28 -18.53 -31.13
CA ILE A 168 -1.27 -19.09 -32.04
C ILE A 168 -1.77 -20.37 -32.77
N LEU A 169 -3.04 -20.76 -32.58
CA LEU A 169 -3.71 -21.86 -33.29
C LEU A 169 -4.86 -21.33 -34.15
#